data_AF-A0A6N7IDV0-F1
#
_entry.id   AF-A0A6N7IDV0-F1
#
_cell.length_a   1.000
_cell.length_b   1.000
_cell.length_c   1.000
_cell.angle_alpha   90.00
_cell.angle_beta   90.00
_cell.angle_gamma   90.00
#
_symmetry.space_group_name_H-M   'P 1'
#
loop_
_entity.id
_entity.type
_entity.pdbx_description
1 polymer ?
#
loop_
_entity_poly.entity_id
_entity_poly.type
_entity_poly.pdbx_seq_one_letter_code
_entity_poly.pdbx_strand_id
1 'polypeptide(L)' 'MLMLPQRQTEEILATHLDRHGVVIERGAELVGVEQFDDHVAAAVLRDGGRRSGWRSRARRSSPSGTSR' A
#
# COMPACT_ATOMS: atom_id res chain seq x y z
N MET A 1 -0.01 -30.31 -9.81
CA MET A 1 0.26 -28.87 -9.59
C MET A 1 -1.08 -28.18 -9.39
N LEU A 2 -1.32 -27.57 -8.23
CA LEU A 2 -2.56 -26.86 -7.94
C LEU A 2 -2.43 -25.44 -8.50
N MET A 3 -3.11 -25.13 -9.61
CA MET A 3 -3.26 -23.75 -10.08
C MET A 3 -4.60 -23.23 -9.60
N LEU A 4 -4.57 -22.29 -8.67
CA LEU A 4 -5.75 -21.57 -8.23
C LEU A 4 -5.96 -20.35 -9.13
N PRO A 5 -7.20 -20.05 -9.55
CA PRO A 5 -7.55 -18.78 -10.16
C PRO A 5 -7.11 -17.60 -9.28
N GLN A 6 -6.64 -16.52 -9.90
CA GLN A 6 -6.19 -15.31 -9.19
C GLN A 6 -7.22 -14.80 -8.18
N ARG A 7 -8.52 -14.83 -8.54
CA ARG A 7 -9.62 -14.46 -7.65
C ARG A 7 -9.59 -15.23 -6.33
N GLN A 8 -9.42 -16.55 -6.38
CA GLN A 8 -9.36 -17.38 -5.17
C GLN A 8 -8.12 -17.07 -4.34
N THR A 9 -6.98 -16.83 -5.01
CA THR A 9 -5.74 -16.41 -4.33
C THR A 9 -5.94 -15.09 -3.58
N GLU A 10 -6.56 -14.09 -4.21
CA GLU A 10 -6.82 -12.78 -3.60
C GLU A 10 -7.79 -12.86 -2.42
N GLU A 11 -8.83 -13.70 -2.48
CA GLU A 11 -9.76 -13.95 -1.38
C GLU A 11 -9.04 -14.55 -0.15
N ILE A 12 -8.12 -15.51 -0.38
CA ILE A 12 -7.29 -16.10 0.67
C ILE A 12 -6.36 -15.04 1.28
N LEU A 13 -5.68 -14.25 0.45
CA LEU A 13 -4.76 -13.22 0.91
C LEU A 13 -5.48 -12.12 1.70
N ALA A 14 -6.65 -11.67 1.25
CA ALA A 14 -7.45 -10.68 1.97
C ALA A 14 -7.83 -11.18 3.37
N THR A 15 -8.27 -12.44 3.47
CA THR A 15 -8.61 -13.07 4.76
C THR A 15 -7.38 -13.19 5.67
N HIS A 16 -6.22 -13.52 5.10
CA HIS A 16 -4.98 -13.61 5.87
C HIS A 16 -4.54 -12.24 6.41
N LEU A 17 -4.61 -11.20 5.58
CA LEU A 17 -4.26 -9.83 5.95
C LEU A 17 -5.17 -9.27 7.06
N ASP A 18 -6.47 -9.57 7.01
CA ASP A 18 -7.42 -9.19 8.05
C ASP A 18 -7.04 -9.78 9.43
N ARG A 19 -6.64 -11.07 9.46
CA ARG A 19 -6.14 -11.72 10.69
C ARG A 19 -4.88 -11.06 11.26
N HIS A 20 -4.13 -10.34 10.42
CA HIS A 20 -2.93 -9.60 10.83
C HIS A 20 -3.21 -8.11 11.11
N GLY A 21 -4.48 -7.70 11.12
CA GLY A 21 -4.89 -6.31 11.39
C GLY A 21 -4.54 -5.33 10.26
N VAL A 22 -4.30 -5.84 9.05
CA VAL A 22 -4.05 -5.00 7.88
C VAL A 22 -5.38 -4.55 7.29
N VAL A 23 -5.57 -3.23 7.23
CA VAL A 23 -6.77 -2.64 6.64
C VAL A 23 -6.64 -2.61 5.11
N ILE A 24 -7.60 -3.21 4.42
CA ILE A 24 -7.74 -3.13 2.97
C ILE A 24 -8.87 -2.15 2.65
N GLU A 25 -8.53 -1.01 2.06
CA GLU A 25 -9.50 -0.02 1.60
C GLU A 25 -9.77 -0.23 0.10
N ARG A 26 -11.03 -0.47 -0.27
CA ARG A 26 -11.49 -0.59 -1.67
C ARG A 26 -12.20 0.70 -2.09
N GLY A 27 -12.24 0.99 -3.39
CA GLY A 27 -12.82 2.25 -3.89
C GLY A 27 -11.97 3.49 -3.54
N ALA A 28 -10.68 3.26 -3.32
CA ALA A 28 -9.69 4.29 -3.01
C ALA A 28 -8.70 4.40 -4.18
N GLU A 29 -8.56 5.59 -4.73
CA GLU A 29 -7.64 5.90 -5.82
C GLU A 29 -6.49 6.76 -5.30
N LEU A 30 -5.26 6.34 -5.55
CA LEU A 30 -4.07 7.13 -5.26
C LEU A 30 -3.91 8.21 -6.34
N VAL A 31 -4.05 9.48 -5.95
CA VAL A 31 -4.08 10.62 -6.87
C VAL A 31 -2.90 11.58 -6.71
N GLY A 32 -2.00 11.30 -5.77
CA GLY A 32 -0.78 12.09 -5.56
C GLY A 32 0.13 11.48 -4.50
N VAL A 33 1.43 11.71 -4.65
CA VAL A 33 2.46 11.27 -3.71
C VAL A 33 3.51 12.36 -3.61
N GLU A 34 3.94 12.66 -2.39
CA GLU A 34 5.05 13.58 -2.10
C GLU A 34 5.99 12.90 -1.11
N GLN A 35 7.29 12.91 -1.43
CA GLN A 35 8.32 12.32 -0.59
C GLN A 35 9.05 13.41 0.19
N PHE A 36 9.24 13.14 1.48
CA PHE A 36 10.03 13.94 2.40
C PHE A 36 11.17 13.08 2.95
N ASP A 37 12.09 13.72 3.67
CA ASP A 37 13.28 13.04 4.21
C ASP A 37 12.95 11.91 5.20
N ASP A 38 11.84 12.02 5.93
CA ASP A 38 11.44 11.09 6.99
C ASP A 38 10.13 10.33 6.71
N HIS A 39 9.36 10.76 5.71
CA HIS A 39 8.05 10.20 5.41
C HIS A 39 7.64 10.36 3.95
N VAL A 40 6.57 9.66 3.58
CA VAL A 40 5.87 9.86 2.32
C VAL A 40 4.45 10.30 2.65
N ALA A 41 3.99 11.38 2.02
CA ALA A 41 2.60 11.78 2.03
C ALA A 41 1.92 11.27 0.75
N ALA A 42 0.70 10.76 0.88
CA ALA A 42 -0.11 10.30 -0.24
C ALA A 42 -1.49 10.95 -0.18
N ALA A 43 -1.99 11.40 -1.34
CA ALA A 43 -3.35 11.87 -1.49
C ALA A 43 -4.21 10.76 -2.10
N VAL A 44 -5.30 10.42 -1.42
CA VAL A 44 -6.23 9.38 -1.84
C VAL A 44 -7.61 9.98 -2.06
N LEU A 45 -8.20 9.68 -3.22
CA LEU A 45 -9.59 9.97 -3.54
C LEU A 45 -10.44 8.75 -3.19
N ARG A 46 -11.53 8.95 -2.47
CA ARG A 46 -12.51 7.91 -2.14
C ARG A 46 -13.76 8.05 -2.99
N ASP A 47 -14.46 6.95 -3.18
CA ASP A 47 -15.81 6.94 -3.73
C ASP A 47 -16.70 7.98 -3.02
N GLY A 48 -17.33 8.86 -3.81
CA GLY A 48 -18.03 10.05 -3.32
C GLY A 48 -17.22 11.35 -3.37
N GLY A 49 -16.01 11.33 -3.94
CA GLY A 49 -15.21 12.52 -4.23
C GLY A 49 -14.43 13.08 -3.03
N ARG A 50 -14.44 12.38 -1.89
CA ARG A 50 -13.77 12.85 -0.67
C ARG A 50 -12.27 12.58 -0.76
N ARG A 51 -11.46 13.63 -0.71
CA ARG A 51 -9.99 13.53 -0.64
C ARG A 51 -9.53 13.37 0.81
N SER A 52 -8.56 12.48 1.02
CA SER A 52 -7.89 12.29 2.32
C SER A 52 -6.38 12.20 2.14
N GLY A 53 -5.65 12.71 3.14
CA GLY A 53 -4.19 12.64 3.20
C GLY A 53 -3.73 11.49 4.08
N TRP A 54 -2.75 10.74 3.59
CA TRP A 54 -2.10 9.64 4.30
C TRP A 54 -0.62 9.96 4.49
N ARG A 55 -0.05 9.54 5.63
CA ARG A 55 1.39 9.59 5.88
C ARG A 55 1.91 8.21 6.22
N SER A 56 2.95 7.78 5.53
CA SER A 56 3.68 6.57 5.85
C SER A 56 5.12 6.91 6.18
N ARG A 57 5.69 6.21 7.17
CA ARG A 57 7.11 6.36 7.49
C ARG A 57 7.92 5.68 6.38
N ALA A 58 8.86 6.40 5.78
CA ALA A 58 9.81 5.79 4.88
C ALA A 58 10.70 4.83 5.69
N ARG A 59 10.65 3.53 5.39
CA ARG A 59 11.72 2.63 5.87
C ARG A 59 12.96 3.04 5.10
N ARG A 60 13.97 3.57 5.79
CA ARG A 60 15.28 3.83 5.19
C ARG A 60 15.75 2.55 4.51
N SER A 61 15.81 2.55 3.19
CA SER A 61 16.64 1.60 2.45
C SER A 61 18.08 1.90 2.88
N SER A 62 18.76 0.90 3.44
CA SER A 62 20.21 0.99 3.63
C SER A 62 20.83 1.29 2.27
N PRO A 63 21.72 2.29 2.15
CA PRO A 63 22.43 2.49 0.91
C PRO A 63 23.30 1.25 0.72
N SER A 64 23.00 0.46 -0.31
CA SER A 64 23.94 -0.51 -0.84
C SER A 64 25.14 0.29 -1.35
N GLY A 65 26.11 0.50 -0.47
CA GLY A 65 27.41 1.00 -0.87
C GLY A 65 28.01 0.01 -1.86
N THR A 66 28.43 0.50 -3.02
CA THR A 66 29.68 0.10 -3.65
C THR A 66 30.13 1.26 -4.52
N SER A 67 31.09 2.00 -3.97
CA SER A 67 31.98 2.88 -4.72
C SER A 67 32.79 2.03 -5.69
N ARG A 68 32.92 2.47 -6.94
CA ARG A 68 34.11 2.24 -7.77
C ARG A 68 34.30 3.41 -8.71
#